data_AF-A0A3S3PSL9-F1
#
_entry.id   AF-A0A3S3PSL9-F1
#
_cell.length_a   1.000
_cell.length_b   1.000
_cell.length_c   1.000
_cell.angle_alpha   90.00
_cell.angle_beta   90.00
_cell.angle_gamma   90.00
#
_symmetry.space_group_name_H-M   'P 1'
#
loop_
_entity.id
_entity.type
_entity.pdbx_description
1 polymer ?
#
loop_
_entity_poly.entity_id
_entity_poly.type
_entity_poly.pdbx_seq_one_letter_code
_entity_poly.pdbx_strand_id
1 'polypeptide(L)'
;MHDRLRTAKSIDEVIQHHDFFLEKCLKECLLLLPQLLKKVEKLKSICLQYAAAIQWLIPSIYNPKSESDIDGSFKLEKSKRRRSRHKLQASNVAVDNTAIAESVLKFEKEFNTELQSLGPILSSSSQAEPYLTHLAQCILGIGNDK
;
A
#
# COMPACT_ATOMS: atom_id res chain seq x y z
N MET A 1 18.47 15.01 -23.68
CA MET A 1 19.15 13.89 -24.37
C MET A 1 19.00 14.07 -25.89
N HIS A 2 17.78 14.16 -26.42
CA HIS A 2 17.54 14.32 -27.87
C HIS A 2 18.30 15.49 -28.53
N ASP A 3 18.26 16.69 -27.95
CA ASP A 3 18.97 17.86 -28.52
C ASP A 3 20.49 17.69 -28.52
N ARG A 4 21.03 17.08 -27.45
CA ARG A 4 22.47 16.84 -27.29
C ARG A 4 22.98 15.79 -28.29
N LEU A 5 22.18 14.76 -28.57
CA LEU A 5 22.50 13.76 -29.59
C LEU A 5 22.50 14.36 -31.00
N ARG A 6 21.60 15.30 -31.29
CA ARG A 6 21.53 15.94 -32.61
C ARG A 6 22.78 16.78 -32.93
N THR A 7 23.47 17.26 -31.91
CA THR A 7 24.68 18.10 -32.04
C THR A 7 25.98 17.33 -31.89
N ALA A 8 25.94 16.03 -31.57
CA ALA A 8 27.13 15.20 -31.38
C ALA A 8 27.90 15.02 -32.70
N LYS A 9 29.22 15.12 -32.63
CA LYS A 9 30.14 15.09 -33.78
C LYS A 9 30.88 13.75 -33.92
N SER A 10 30.80 12.89 -32.92
CA SER A 10 31.44 11.56 -32.93
C SER A 10 30.60 10.52 -32.19
N ILE A 11 30.93 9.24 -32.42
CA ILE A 11 30.33 8.11 -31.70
C ILE A 11 30.69 8.18 -30.21
N ASP A 12 31.90 8.59 -29.86
CA ASP A 12 32.33 8.74 -28.47
C ASP A 12 31.49 9.78 -27.72
N GLU A 13 31.16 10.91 -28.37
CA GLU A 13 30.25 11.93 -27.80
C GLU A 13 28.83 11.38 -27.60
N VAL A 14 28.33 10.56 -28.52
CA VAL A 14 27.02 9.90 -28.39
C VAL A 14 27.02 8.97 -27.18
N ILE A 15 28.06 8.15 -27.02
CA ILE A 15 28.20 7.23 -25.87
C ILE A 15 28.24 8.03 -24.57
N GLN A 16 29.04 9.09 -24.50
CA GLN A 16 29.12 9.94 -23.31
C GLN A 16 27.77 10.58 -22.95
N HIS A 17 27.02 11.08 -23.94
CA HIS A 17 25.69 11.63 -23.71
C HIS A 17 24.69 10.59 -23.23
N HIS A 18 24.80 9.37 -23.74
CA HIS A 18 23.96 8.25 -23.34
C HIS A 18 24.27 7.78 -21.92
N ASP A 19 25.54 7.61 -21.57
CA ASP A 19 25.99 7.20 -20.24
C ASP A 19 25.54 8.22 -19.18
N PHE A 20 25.76 9.51 -19.45
CA PHE A 20 25.29 10.59 -18.59
C PHE A 20 23.76 10.56 -18.41
N PHE A 21 23.01 10.30 -19.48
CA PHE A 21 21.55 10.22 -19.41
C PHE A 21 21.09 9.03 -18.58
N LEU A 22 21.67 7.85 -18.81
CA LEU A 22 21.33 6.64 -18.06
C LEU A 22 21.66 6.80 -16.57
N GLU A 23 22.85 7.30 -16.25
CA GLU A 23 23.23 7.55 -14.86
C GLU A 23 22.24 8.50 -14.18
N LYS A 24 21.85 9.58 -14.87
CA LYS A 24 20.84 10.51 -14.38
C LYS A 24 19.50 9.82 -14.14
N CYS A 25 19.00 9.03 -15.09
CA CYS A 25 17.74 8.31 -14.95
C CYS A 25 17.77 7.33 -13.77
N LEU A 26 18.86 6.56 -13.62
CA LEU A 26 19.00 5.60 -12.51
C LEU A 26 19.03 6.30 -11.16
N LYS A 27 19.72 7.45 -11.07
CA LYS A 27 19.76 8.30 -9.87
C LYS A 27 18.40 8.89 -9.51
N GLU A 28 17.74 9.53 -10.48
CA GLU A 28 16.42 10.15 -10.27
C GLU A 28 15.32 9.13 -9.98
N CYS A 29 15.42 7.90 -10.52
CA CYS A 29 14.56 6.78 -10.15
C CYS A 29 14.94 6.12 -8.82
N LEU A 30 15.92 6.67 -8.09
CA LEU A 30 16.37 6.21 -6.78
C LEU A 30 16.96 4.80 -6.78
N LEU A 31 17.26 4.24 -7.97
CA LEU A 31 17.71 2.87 -8.16
C LEU A 31 19.15 2.62 -7.68
N LEU A 32 19.92 3.69 -7.50
CA LEU A 32 21.31 3.63 -7.05
C LEU A 32 21.49 3.73 -5.53
N LEU A 33 20.39 3.80 -4.76
CA LEU A 33 20.42 3.81 -3.28
C LEU A 33 19.83 2.50 -2.73
N PRO A 34 20.66 1.46 -2.48
CA PRO A 34 20.18 0.15 -2.03
C PRO A 34 19.41 0.20 -0.70
N GLN A 35 19.80 1.11 0.20
CA GLN A 35 19.10 1.28 1.48
C GLN A 35 17.67 1.78 1.26
N LEU A 36 17.49 2.71 0.33
CA LEU A 36 16.19 3.27 -0.02
C LEU A 36 15.32 2.23 -0.73
N LEU A 37 15.89 1.46 -1.66
CA LEU A 37 15.18 0.37 -2.33
C LEU A 37 14.62 -0.64 -1.34
N LYS A 38 15.41 -1.09 -0.37
CA LYS A 38 14.96 -2.04 0.68
C LYS A 38 13.74 -1.52 1.44
N LYS A 39 13.71 -0.22 1.72
CA LYS A 39 12.59 0.44 2.40
C LYS A 39 11.34 0.50 1.52
N VAL A 40 11.49 0.87 0.25
CA VAL A 40 10.40 0.88 -0.74
C VAL A 40 9.85 -0.52 -1.00
N GLU A 41 10.71 -1.55 -1.07
CA GLU A 41 10.28 -2.95 -1.18
C GLU A 41 9.48 -3.39 0.04
N LYS A 42 9.89 -2.99 1.25
CA LYS A 42 9.13 -3.28 2.46
C LYS A 42 7.77 -2.57 2.48
N LEU A 43 7.70 -1.29 2.08
CA LEU A 43 6.43 -0.58 1.90
C LEU A 43 5.51 -1.31 0.91
N LYS A 44 6.03 -1.72 -0.25
CA LYS A 44 5.30 -2.53 -1.22
C LYS A 44 4.79 -3.83 -0.60
N SER A 45 5.62 -4.54 0.15
CA SER A 45 5.22 -5.78 0.83
C SER A 45 4.07 -5.54 1.82
N ILE A 46 4.13 -4.46 2.61
CA ILE A 46 3.05 -4.08 3.55
C ILE A 46 1.75 -3.83 2.77
N CYS A 47 1.80 -3.06 1.68
CA CYS A 47 0.62 -2.81 0.84
C CYS A 47 0.02 -4.09 0.25
N LEU A 48 0.86 -5.01 -0.21
CA LEU A 48 0.40 -6.31 -0.76
C LEU A 48 -0.23 -7.19 0.32
N GLN A 49 0.37 -7.26 1.50
CA GLN A 49 -0.17 -8.00 2.64
C GLN A 49 -1.50 -7.43 3.12
N TYR A 50 -1.60 -6.09 3.18
CA TYR A 50 -2.84 -5.40 3.49
C TYR A 50 -3.93 -5.71 2.45
N ALA A 51 -3.62 -5.57 1.15
CA ALA A 51 -4.57 -5.87 0.08
C ALA A 51 -5.07 -7.31 0.14
N ALA A 52 -4.16 -8.28 0.36
CA ALA A 52 -4.52 -9.67 0.53
C ALA A 52 -5.44 -9.86 1.75
N ALA A 53 -5.08 -9.31 2.92
CA ALA A 53 -5.90 -9.41 4.12
C ALA A 53 -7.32 -8.86 3.88
N ILE A 54 -7.45 -7.69 3.27
CA ILE A 54 -8.76 -7.09 2.96
C ILE A 54 -9.55 -7.97 1.97
N GLN A 55 -8.90 -8.54 0.94
CA GLN A 55 -9.55 -9.45 0.00
C GLN A 55 -10.11 -10.72 0.66
N TRP A 56 -9.45 -11.27 1.68
CA TRP A 56 -9.96 -12.40 2.46
C TRP A 56 -11.11 -12.01 3.40
N LEU A 57 -11.16 -10.75 3.82
CA LEU A 57 -12.15 -10.23 4.77
C LEU A 57 -13.48 -9.83 4.09
N ILE A 58 -13.45 -9.27 2.87
CA ILE A 58 -14.66 -8.82 2.14
C ILE A 58 -15.74 -9.92 2.01
N PRO A 59 -15.41 -11.19 1.70
CA PRO A 59 -16.41 -12.27 1.65
C PRO A 59 -17.05 -12.61 3.00
N SER A 60 -16.37 -12.33 4.13
CA SER A 60 -16.91 -12.60 5.47
C SER A 60 -17.95 -11.56 5.90
N ILE A 61 -17.81 -10.34 5.40
CA ILE A 61 -18.71 -9.21 5.66
C ILE A 61 -19.89 -9.24 4.67
N TYR A 62 -19.64 -9.63 3.41
CA TYR A 62 -20.65 -9.74 2.35
C TYR A 62 -21.17 -11.18 2.25
N ASN A 63 -21.85 -11.67 3.29
CA ASN A 63 -22.71 -12.84 3.15
C ASN A 63 -24.12 -12.34 2.78
N PRO A 64 -24.58 -12.44 1.52
CA PRO A 64 -25.95 -12.05 1.19
C PRO A 64 -26.90 -13.06 1.82
N LYS A 65 -27.42 -12.73 3.02
CA LYS A 65 -28.59 -13.41 3.58
C LYS A 65 -29.82 -12.53 3.50
N SER A 66 -30.81 -13.10 2.79
CA SER A 66 -32.26 -12.91 2.86
C SER A 66 -32.91 -11.79 2.04
N GLU A 67 -33.16 -12.08 0.75
CA GLU A 67 -34.43 -11.73 0.11
C GLU A 67 -35.07 -13.01 -0.44
N SER A 68 -35.73 -13.77 0.44
CA SER A 68 -36.72 -14.76 0.04
C SER A 68 -37.72 -14.93 1.17
N ASP A 69 -38.54 -13.91 1.40
CA ASP A 69 -39.80 -14.03 2.15
C ASP A 69 -40.74 -12.89 1.70
N ILE A 70 -41.31 -13.06 0.50
CA ILE A 70 -42.63 -12.50 0.19
C ILE A 70 -43.53 -13.64 -0.28
N ASP A 71 -44.37 -14.04 0.67
CA ASP A 71 -45.76 -14.47 0.57
C ASP A 71 -46.14 -15.72 -0.25
N GLY A 72 -46.79 -16.67 0.43
CA GLY A 72 -47.25 -17.94 -0.14
C GLY A 72 -47.76 -19.00 0.84
N SER A 73 -48.81 -18.67 1.60
CA SER A 73 -49.95 -19.57 1.92
C SER A 73 -49.73 -21.02 2.45
N PHE A 74 -50.11 -21.21 3.73
CA PHE A 74 -50.78 -22.39 4.35
C PHE A 74 -50.21 -23.83 4.18
N LYS A 75 -49.65 -24.40 5.27
CA LYS A 75 -50.18 -25.63 5.93
C LYS A 75 -49.46 -26.00 7.24
N LEU A 76 -50.28 -26.50 8.16
CA LEU A 76 -50.00 -27.02 9.50
C LEU A 76 -49.23 -28.37 9.46
N GLU A 77 -48.14 -28.53 10.22
CA GLU A 77 -48.00 -29.58 11.26
C GLU A 77 -46.60 -29.66 11.94
N LYS A 78 -46.68 -29.89 13.26
CA LYS A 78 -45.72 -30.28 14.30
C LYS A 78 -44.30 -30.73 13.88
N SER A 79 -43.27 -30.13 14.52
CA SER A 79 -42.34 -30.86 15.41
C SER A 79 -41.31 -29.92 16.09
N LYS A 80 -41.07 -30.19 17.38
CA LYS A 80 -40.10 -29.51 18.24
C LYS A 80 -38.66 -29.91 17.83
N ARG A 81 -37.76 -28.95 17.55
CA ARG A 81 -36.38 -28.94 18.07
C ARG A 81 -35.58 -27.69 17.66
N ARG A 82 -34.80 -27.19 18.64
CA ARG A 82 -33.65 -26.28 18.54
C ARG A 82 -33.89 -24.78 18.30
N ARG A 83 -34.52 -24.14 19.29
CA ARG A 83 -34.17 -22.75 19.67
C ARG A 83 -32.83 -22.76 20.41
N SER A 84 -31.71 -22.62 19.71
CA SER A 84 -30.42 -22.11 20.23
C SER A 84 -29.36 -22.14 19.12
N ARG A 85 -29.37 -21.14 18.23
CA ARG A 85 -28.27 -20.90 17.28
C ARG A 85 -28.04 -19.43 16.96
N HIS A 86 -29.03 -18.56 17.20
CA HIS A 86 -28.93 -17.13 16.92
C HIS A 86 -28.11 -16.32 17.94
N LYS A 87 -27.85 -16.81 19.16
CA LYS A 87 -27.11 -16.05 20.18
C LYS A 87 -25.58 -16.20 20.09
N LEU A 88 -25.07 -17.22 19.38
CA LEU A 88 -23.63 -17.40 19.14
C LEU A 88 -23.12 -16.60 17.93
N GLN A 89 -24.00 -16.26 16.98
CA GLN A 89 -23.59 -15.62 15.72
C GLN A 89 -23.22 -14.14 15.89
N ALA A 90 -23.94 -13.39 16.73
CA ALA A 90 -23.63 -11.99 17.02
C ALA A 90 -22.33 -11.82 17.85
N SER A 91 -22.01 -12.79 18.70
CA SER A 91 -20.79 -12.78 19.52
C SER A 91 -19.52 -13.02 18.68
N ASN A 92 -19.59 -13.90 17.68
CA ASN A 92 -18.44 -14.15 16.80
C ASN A 92 -18.18 -12.97 15.86
N VAL A 93 -19.22 -12.36 15.29
CA VAL A 93 -19.09 -11.20 14.39
C VAL A 93 -18.47 -9.98 15.10
N ALA A 94 -18.81 -9.74 16.37
CA ALA A 94 -18.21 -8.66 17.15
C ALA A 94 -16.71 -8.89 17.41
N VAL A 95 -16.32 -10.13 17.75
CA VAL A 95 -14.92 -10.51 17.96
C VAL A 95 -14.12 -10.44 16.65
N ASP A 96 -14.71 -10.87 15.53
CA ASP A 96 -14.10 -10.79 14.21
C ASP A 96 -13.90 -9.33 13.79
N ASN A 97 -14.88 -8.44 14.00
CA ASN A 97 -14.74 -7.01 13.70
C ASN A 97 -13.66 -6.31 14.53
N THR A 98 -13.50 -6.67 15.81
CA THR A 98 -12.41 -6.14 16.64
C THR A 98 -11.05 -6.62 16.14
N ALA A 99 -10.89 -7.91 15.82
CA ALA A 99 -9.65 -8.45 15.27
C ALA A 99 -9.29 -7.81 13.90
N ILE A 100 -10.31 -7.50 13.08
CA ILE A 100 -10.13 -6.78 11.81
C ILE A 100 -9.62 -5.37 12.06
N ALA A 101 -10.25 -4.61 12.97
CA ALA A 101 -9.83 -3.26 13.30
C ALA A 101 -8.39 -3.23 13.83
N GLU A 102 -8.03 -4.17 14.70
CA GLU A 102 -6.65 -4.33 15.20
C GLU A 102 -5.66 -4.62 14.07
N SER A 103 -6.02 -5.48 13.11
CA SER A 103 -5.20 -5.79 11.94
C SER A 103 -4.98 -4.56 11.06
N VAL A 104 -6.02 -3.77 10.79
CA VAL A 104 -5.91 -2.53 10.01
C VAL A 104 -5.01 -1.51 10.72
N LEU A 105 -5.20 -1.30 12.02
CA LEU A 105 -4.37 -0.39 12.81
C LEU A 105 -2.91 -0.84 12.86
N LYS A 106 -2.67 -2.16 12.89
CA LYS A 106 -1.32 -2.72 12.79
C LYS A 106 -0.67 -2.40 11.45
N PHE A 107 -1.36 -2.62 10.32
CA PHE A 107 -0.85 -2.28 9.00
C PHE A 107 -0.58 -0.78 8.85
N GLU A 108 -1.48 0.07 9.33
CA GLU A 108 -1.30 1.52 9.34
C GLU A 108 -0.04 1.93 10.12
N LYS A 109 0.14 1.38 11.33
CA LYS A 109 1.32 1.67 12.14
C LYS A 109 2.61 1.21 11.46
N GLU A 110 2.63 0.01 10.91
CA GLU A 110 3.80 -0.55 10.20
C GLU A 110 4.13 0.26 8.95
N PHE A 111 3.12 0.61 8.15
CA PHE A 111 3.28 1.46 6.96
C PHE A 111 3.83 2.83 7.33
N ASN A 112 3.23 3.52 8.29
CA ASN A 112 3.67 4.85 8.73
C ASN A 112 5.09 4.81 9.30
N THR A 113 5.41 3.80 10.10
CA THR A 113 6.78 3.63 10.65
C THR A 113 7.80 3.46 9.53
N GLU A 114 7.49 2.62 8.53
CA GLU A 114 8.40 2.40 7.40
C GLU A 114 8.52 3.65 6.51
N LEU A 115 7.39 4.33 6.24
CA LEU A 115 7.33 5.57 5.46
C LEU A 115 8.17 6.68 6.11
N GLN A 116 8.03 6.89 7.41
CA GLN A 116 8.81 7.88 8.16
C GLN A 116 10.31 7.52 8.20
N SER A 117 10.66 6.24 8.15
CA SER A 117 12.07 5.81 8.12
C SER A 117 12.80 6.20 6.83
N LEU A 118 12.08 6.57 5.76
CA LEU A 118 12.67 7.10 4.52
C LEU A 118 13.24 8.50 4.69
N GLY A 119 12.65 9.33 5.54
CA GLY A 119 13.01 10.73 5.70
C GLY A 119 14.50 10.94 6.00
N PRO A 120 15.07 10.32 7.06
CA PRO A 120 16.49 10.45 7.38
C PRO A 120 17.42 9.95 6.27
N ILE A 121 17.02 8.90 5.54
CA ILE A 121 17.80 8.34 4.42
C ILE A 121 17.86 9.35 3.27
N LEU A 122 16.74 9.98 2.95
CA LEU A 122 16.65 11.00 1.91
C LEU A 122 17.37 12.29 2.31
N SER A 123 17.22 12.74 3.56
CA SER A 123 17.89 13.95 4.08
C SER A 123 19.40 13.80 4.20
N SER A 124 19.91 12.60 4.51
CA SER A 124 21.36 12.34 4.50
C SER A 124 21.90 12.32 3.08
N SER A 125 21.17 11.70 2.15
CA SER A 125 21.53 11.64 0.73
C SER A 125 21.42 12.99 0.03
N SER A 126 20.57 13.90 0.51
CA SER A 126 20.34 15.21 -0.11
C SER A 126 21.54 16.16 -0.04
N GLN A 127 22.55 15.87 0.80
CA GLN A 127 23.81 16.61 0.81
C GLN A 127 24.59 16.42 -0.51
N ALA A 128 24.55 15.21 -1.07
CA ALA A 128 25.16 14.90 -2.36
C ALA A 128 24.19 15.13 -3.52
N GLU A 129 22.89 14.91 -3.28
CA GLU A 129 21.85 14.90 -4.31
C GLU A 129 20.70 15.85 -3.94
N PRO A 130 20.83 17.16 -4.23
CA PRO A 130 19.93 18.19 -3.71
C PRO A 130 18.46 18.01 -4.13
N TYR A 131 18.20 17.33 -5.25
CA TYR A 131 16.85 17.00 -5.72
C TYR A 131 16.07 16.09 -4.75
N LEU A 132 16.75 15.33 -3.89
CA LEU A 132 16.11 14.49 -2.87
C LEU A 132 15.48 15.28 -1.73
N THR A 133 15.89 16.54 -1.54
CA THR A 133 15.39 17.41 -0.46
C THR A 133 13.88 17.58 -0.54
N HIS A 134 13.36 17.81 -1.75
CA HIS A 134 11.92 18.01 -1.96
C HIS A 134 11.14 16.72 -1.63
N LEU A 135 11.65 15.57 -2.07
CA LEU A 135 11.04 14.28 -1.76
C LEU A 135 11.03 13.99 -0.25
N ALA A 136 12.13 14.29 0.45
CA ALA A 136 12.22 14.14 1.90
C ALA A 136 11.19 15.01 2.63
N GLN A 137 11.05 16.27 2.21
CA GLN A 137 10.07 17.20 2.79
C GLN A 137 8.63 16.75 2.57
N CYS A 138 8.29 16.24 1.38
CA CYS A 138 6.97 15.69 1.08
C CYS A 138 6.62 14.49 1.97
N ILE A 139 7.56 13.54 2.14
CA ILE A 139 7.34 12.33 2.94
C ILE A 139 7.20 12.67 4.44
N LEU A 140 7.95 13.66 4.92
CA LEU A 140 7.90 14.11 6.31
C LEU A 140 6.71 15.05 6.59
N GLY A 141 5.99 15.51 5.57
CA GLY A 141 4.87 16.44 5.71
C GLY A 141 5.30 17.87 6.10
N ILE A 142 6.58 18.23 5.93
CA ILE A 142 7.16 19.49 6.41
C ILE A 142 6.93 20.67 5.43
N GLY A 143 6.25 20.45 4.29
CA GLY A 143 6.16 21.43 3.20
C GLY A 143 4.76 21.85 2.74
N ASN A 144 3.68 21.44 3.42
CA ASN A 144 2.30 21.66 2.94
C ASN A 144 1.62 22.93 3.48
N ASP A 145 2.32 23.80 4.21
CA ASP A 145 1.82 25.12 4.60
C ASP A 145 2.29 26.18 3.58
N LYS A 146 1.59 26.29 2.45
CA LYS A 146 1.51 27.52 1.62
C LYS A 146 0.45 27.42 0.53
#